data_AF-A0A1G1BWW3-F1
#
_entry.id   AF-A0A1G1BWW3-F1
#
_cell.length_a   1.000
_cell.length_b   1.000
_cell.length_c   1.000
_cell.angle_alpha   90.00
_cell.angle_beta   90.00
_cell.angle_gamma   90.00
#
_symmetry.space_group_name_H-M   'P 1'
#
loop_
_entity.id
_entity.type
_entity.pdbx_description
1 polymer ?
#
loop_
_entity_poly.entity_id
_entity_poly.type
_entity_poly.pdbx_seq_one_letter_code
_entity_poly.pdbx_strand_id
1 'polypeptide(L)' 'MADTRVEKFHPVKLILFGSYARGRAQDDSDVDLLVVADCPETECRTRAAEIRISLWGWRHPFDIIVRTPRQFEEEKDIQ' A
#
# COMPACT_ATOMS: atom_id res chain seq x y z
N MET A 1 -14.28 11.95 12.25
CA MET A 1 -12.94 11.35 12.44
C MET A 1 -12.80 10.28 11.37
N ALA A 2 -11.93 10.51 10.38
CA ALA A 2 -11.66 9.52 9.33
C ALA A 2 -10.88 8.38 9.97
N ASP A 3 -11.50 7.22 10.00
CA ASP A 3 -10.96 6.02 10.63
C ASP A 3 -9.79 5.52 9.77
N THR A 4 -8.58 5.78 10.24
CA THR A 4 -7.31 5.74 9.46
C THR A 4 -6.75 4.32 9.32
N ARG A 5 -7.52 3.30 9.70
CA ARG A 5 -7.03 1.92 9.81
C ARG A 5 -7.13 1.22 8.46
N VAL A 6 -5.98 0.82 7.94
CA VAL A 6 -5.86 -0.02 6.74
C VAL A 6 -6.66 -1.34 6.87
N GLU A 7 -6.94 -1.78 8.11
CA GLU A 7 -7.80 -2.92 8.44
C GLU A 7 -9.20 -2.83 7.78
N LYS A 8 -9.73 -1.63 7.53
CA LYS A 8 -11.01 -1.44 6.85
C LYS A 8 -11.05 -1.99 5.42
N PHE A 9 -9.88 -2.07 4.80
CA PHE A 9 -9.73 -2.56 3.44
C PHE A 9 -9.53 -4.08 3.40
N HIS A 10 -9.59 -4.75 4.57
CA HIS A 10 -9.37 -6.18 4.76
C HIS A 10 -8.21 -6.73 3.91
N PRO A 11 -6.99 -6.16 4.08
CA PRO A 11 -5.85 -6.61 3.31
C PRO A 11 -5.53 -8.06 3.66
N VAL A 12 -5.32 -8.87 2.63
CA VAL A 12 -4.78 -10.22 2.75
C VAL A 12 -3.31 -10.17 3.16
N LYS A 13 -2.55 -9.21 2.62
CA LYS A 13 -1.15 -8.95 3.00
C LYS A 13 -0.83 -7.46 2.93
N LEU A 14 0.05 -7.00 3.82
CA LEU A 14 0.62 -5.66 3.79
C LEU A 14 2.14 -5.77 3.84
N ILE A 15 2.80 -5.20 2.84
CA ILE A 15 4.23 -5.35 2.64
C ILE A 15 4.86 -3.96 2.56
N LEU A 16 5.77 -3.67 3.48
CA LEU A 16 6.63 -2.50 3.43
C LEU A 16 7.85 -2.83 2.57
N PHE A 17 8.13 -1.99 1.59
CA PHE A 17 9.33 -2.13 0.76
C PHE A 17 10.07 -0.79 0.66
N GLY A 18 11.04 -0.69 -0.25
CA GLY A 18 11.77 0.55 -0.47
C GLY A 18 12.80 0.89 0.63
N SER A 19 13.05 2.18 0.80
CA SER A 19 14.11 2.70 1.67
C SER A 19 13.83 2.45 3.15
N TYR A 20 12.57 2.54 3.58
CA TYR A 20 12.14 2.23 4.95
C TYR A 20 12.37 0.78 5.32
N ALA A 21 12.04 -0.16 4.44
CA ALA A 21 12.30 -1.59 4.67
C ALA A 21 13.81 -1.91 4.76
N ARG A 22 14.66 -1.13 4.09
CA ARG A 22 16.13 -1.31 4.08
C ARG A 22 16.86 -0.52 5.16
N GLY A 23 16.14 0.24 5.99
CA GLY A 23 16.74 1.11 7.02
C GLY A 23 17.57 2.27 6.45
N ARG A 24 17.33 2.66 5.20
CA ARG A 24 18.02 3.76 4.50
C ARG A 24 17.10 4.96 4.23
N ALA A 25 15.94 4.99 4.86
CA ALA A 25 15.01 6.11 4.75
C ALA A 25 15.62 7.39 5.34
N GLN A 26 15.41 8.50 4.65
CA GLN A 26 15.69 9.86 5.11
C GLN A 26 14.37 10.56 5.47
N ASP A 27 14.44 11.73 6.09
CA ASP A 27 13.25 12.45 6.59
C ASP A 27 12.22 12.79 5.49
N ASP A 28 12.65 12.86 4.23
CA ASP A 28 11.85 13.14 3.05
C ASP A 28 11.45 11.89 2.25
N SER A 29 11.86 10.69 2.69
CA SER A 29 11.60 9.47 1.96
C SER A 29 10.12 9.10 1.98
N ASP A 30 9.63 8.67 0.82
CA ASP A 30 8.32 8.06 0.66
C ASP A 30 8.26 6.70 1.36
N VAL A 31 7.12 6.40 2.00
CA VAL A 31 6.82 5.09 2.57
C VAL A 31 6.12 4.26 1.50
N ASP A 32 6.86 3.31 0.92
CA ASP A 32 6.36 2.42 -0.11
C ASP A 32 5.60 1.22 0.49
N LEU A 33 4.30 1.12 0.20
CA LEU A 33 3.41 0.08 0.70
C LEU A 33 2.75 -0.69 -0.43
N LEU A 34 2.88 -2.02 -0.38
CA LEU A 34 2.14 -2.94 -1.23
C LEU A 34 1.05 -3.60 -0.39
N VAL A 35 -0.19 -3.38 -0.79
CA VAL A 35 -1.39 -3.93 -0.15
C VAL A 35 -1.98 -4.98 -1.08
N VAL A 36 -1.98 -6.22 -0.62
CA VAL A 36 -2.65 -7.32 -1.32
C VAL A 36 -4.04 -7.44 -0.72
N ALA A 37 -5.08 -7.23 -1.51
CA ALA A 37 -6.46 -7.26 -1.04
C ALA A 37 -7.35 -8.06 -1.99
N ASP A 38 -8.32 -8.78 -1.44
CA ASP A 38 -9.31 -9.49 -2.23
C ASP A 38 -10.32 -8.48 -2.77
N CYS A 39 -10.20 -8.18 -4.07
CA CYS A 39 -10.99 -7.18 -4.77
C CYS A 39 -11.00 -7.41 -6.28
N PRO A 40 -11.99 -6.87 -7.00
CA PRO A 40 -11.91 -6.78 -8.44
C PRO A 40 -10.66 -6.00 -8.86
N GLU A 41 -9.94 -6.48 -9.86
CA GLU A 41 -8.72 -5.82 -10.37
C GLU A 41 -8.98 -4.37 -10.81
N THR A 42 -10.19 -4.11 -11.32
CA THR A 42 -10.66 -2.76 -11.71
C THR A 42 -10.76 -1.80 -10.53
N GLU A 43 -10.90 -2.29 -9.30
CA GLU A 43 -11.01 -1.48 -8.08
C GLU A 43 -9.65 -1.22 -7.41
N CYS A 44 -8.59 -1.97 -7.75
CA CYS A 44 -7.28 -1.83 -7.13
C CYS A 44 -6.79 -0.38 -7.10
N ARG A 45 -6.93 0.34 -8.24
CA ARG A 45 -6.53 1.75 -8.34
C ARG A 45 -7.37 2.66 -7.45
N THR A 46 -8.69 2.45 -7.39
CA THR A 46 -9.58 3.24 -6.54
C THR A 46 -9.27 3.00 -5.07
N ARG A 47 -9.06 1.75 -4.66
CA ARG A 47 -8.67 1.40 -3.28
C ARG A 47 -7.33 2.01 -2.90
N ALA A 48 -6.34 2.02 -3.79
CA ALA A 48 -5.07 2.68 -3.54
C ALA A 48 -5.26 4.18 -3.23
N ALA A 49 -6.13 4.85 -3.99
CA ALA A 49 -6.47 6.25 -3.74
C ALA A 49 -7.21 6.45 -2.40
N GLU A 50 -8.16 5.58 -2.06
CA GLU A 50 -8.88 5.65 -0.77
C GLU A 50 -7.94 5.46 0.41
N ILE A 51 -7.02 4.50 0.35
CA ILE A 51 -6.02 4.28 1.40
C ILE A 51 -5.11 5.52 1.49
N ARG A 52 -4.63 6.06 0.36
CA ARG A 52 -3.82 7.28 0.33
C ARG A 52 -4.53 8.46 0.96
N ILE A 53 -5.81 8.66 0.65
CA ILE A 53 -6.65 9.71 1.24
C ILE A 53 -6.82 9.49 2.74
N SER A 54 -7.01 8.24 3.18
CA SER A 54 -7.14 7.93 4.60
C SER A 54 -5.86 8.29 5.38
N LEU A 55 -4.69 8.21 4.74
CA LEU A 55 -3.39 8.48 5.34
C LEU A 55 -2.93 9.94 5.21
N TRP A 56 -3.70 10.82 4.59
CA TRP A 56 -3.30 12.21 4.30
C TRP A 56 -2.96 13.04 5.56
N GLY A 57 -3.39 12.62 6.74
CA GLY A 57 -3.04 13.25 8.02
C GLY A 57 -1.66 12.90 8.57
N TRP A 58 -0.90 12.02 7.92
CA TRP A 58 0.42 11.60 8.36
C TRP A 58 1.52 12.50 7.77
N ARG A 59 2.62 12.65 8.50
CA ARG A 59 3.75 13.53 8.13
C ARG A 59 4.64 12.99 7.01
N HIS A 60 4.49 11.71 6.66
CA HIS A 60 5.29 11.07 5.63
C HIS A 60 4.50 10.96 4.34
N PRO A 61 5.15 11.18 3.19
CA PRO A 61 4.56 10.84 1.91
C PRO A 61 4.46 9.30 1.78
N PHE A 62 3.37 8.82 1.21
CA PHE A 62 3.12 7.39 1.00
C PHE A 62 2.95 7.11 -0.48
N ASP A 63 3.66 6.09 -0.97
CA ASP A 63 3.33 5.45 -2.24
C ASP A 63 2.65 4.11 -1.97
N ILE A 64 1.45 3.94 -2.53
CA ILE A 64 0.56 2.82 -2.18
C ILE A 64 0.17 2.11 -3.45
N ILE A 65 0.57 0.85 -3.51
CA ILE A 65 0.23 -0.07 -4.58
C ILE A 65 -0.77 -1.07 -4.02
N VAL A 66 -1.92 -1.22 -4.67
CA VAL A 66 -2.87 -2.29 -4.36
C VAL A 66 -2.84 -3.33 -5.48
N ARG A 67 -2.81 -4.60 -5.09
CA ARG A 67 -2.88 -5.76 -6.00
C ARG A 67 -3.85 -6.80 -5.48
N THR A 68 -4.43 -7.55 -6.40
CA THR A 68 -5.15 -8.78 -6.03
C THR A 68 -4.14 -9.88 -5.65
N PRO A 69 -4.54 -10.92 -4.89
CA PRO A 69 -3.66 -12.05 -4.63
C PRO A 69 -3.10 -12.67 -5.91
N ARG A 70 -3.93 -12.76 -6.96
CA ARG A 70 -3.53 -13.27 -8.27
C ARG A 70 -2.43 -12.44 -8.91
N GLN A 71 -2.66 -11.13 -9.07
CA GLN A 71 -1.65 -10.23 -9.64
C GLN A 71 -0.37 -10.24 -8.81
N PHE A 72 -0.51 -10.31 -7.49
CA PHE A 72 0.64 -10.41 -6.61
C PHE A 72 1.46 -11.67 -6.92
N GLU A 73 0.86 -12.87 -6.96
CA GLU A 73 1.58 -14.11 -7.32
C GLU A 73 2.21 -14.06 -8.73
N GLU A 74 1.55 -13.45 -9.71
CA GLU A 74 2.10 -13.30 -11.07
C GLU A 74 3.31 -12.34 -11.12
N GLU A 75 3.34 -11.31 -10.27
CA GLU A 75 4.37 -10.25 -10.29
C GLU A 75 5.56 -10.50 -9.34
N LYS A 76 5.47 -11.39 -8.33
CA LYS A 76 6.52 -11.49 -7.29
C LYS A 76 7.89 -11.90 -7.80
N ASP A 77 7.92 -12.71 -8.84
CA ASP A 77 9.14 -13.28 -9.39
C ASP A 77 9.80 -12.38 -10.45
N ILE A 78 9.24 -11.19 -10.70
CA ILE A 78 9.73 -10.22 -11.70
C ILE A 78 10.69 -9.19 -11.07
N GLN A 79 11.42 -9.53 -10.00
CA GLN A 79 12.33 -8.62 -9.30
C GLN A 79 13.77 -9.14 -9.25
#